data_AF-Q2RGT9-F1
#
_entry.id   AF-Q2RGT9-F1
#
_cell.length_a   1.000
_cell.length_b   1.000
_cell.length_c   1.000
_cell.angle_alpha   90.00
_cell.angle_beta   90.00
_cell.angle_gamma   90.00
#
_symmetry.space_group_name_H-M   'P 1'
#
loop_
_entity.id
_entity.type
_entity.pdbx_description
1 polymer ?
#
loop_
_entity_poly.entity_id
_entity_poly.type
_entity_poly.pdbx_seq_one_letter_code
_entity_poly.pdbx_strand_id
1 'polypeptide(L)' 'MSLKALRNVQPWPPTDPFVYRFYEVVMLYGPVIKDVAHEMFGDGIMSAIDMKLDLKKVEEHGAERAEFTFNGKWLPYRRF' A
#
# COMPACT_ATOMS: atom_id res chain seq x y z
N MET A 1 -4.94 10.87 -26.25
CA MET A 1 -4.88 9.54 -25.59
C MET A 1 -5.93 9.55 -24.49
N SER A 2 -7.08 8.91 -24.74
CA SER A 2 -8.34 9.17 -24.02
C SER A 2 -8.31 8.58 -22.60
N LEU A 3 -8.40 9.46 -21.59
CA LEU A 3 -8.66 9.09 -20.21
C LEU A 3 -10.10 8.57 -20.08
N LYS A 4 -10.30 7.29 -20.41
CA LYS A 4 -11.39 6.52 -19.84
C LYS A 4 -11.03 6.27 -18.38
N ALA A 5 -11.43 7.20 -17.51
CA ALA A 5 -11.60 6.95 -16.08
C ALA A 5 -12.73 5.92 -15.91
N LEU A 6 -12.44 4.68 -16.27
CA LEU A 6 -13.29 3.54 -15.97
C LEU A 6 -13.24 3.33 -14.46
N ARG A 7 -14.40 3.09 -13.86
CA ARG A 7 -14.52 2.47 -12.53
C ARG A 7 -13.83 1.11 -12.59
N ASN A 8 -12.51 1.10 -12.43
CA ASN A 8 -11.66 -0.08 -12.52
C ASN A 8 -11.64 -0.78 -11.15
N VAL A 9 -12.77 -1.37 -10.76
CA VAL A 9 -12.74 -2.39 -9.72
C VAL A 9 -12.16 -3.63 -10.38
N GLN A 10 -10.90 -3.96 -10.07
CA GLN A 10 -10.34 -5.25 -10.47
C GLN A 10 -11.17 -6.37 -9.83
N PRO A 11 -11.35 -7.52 -10.52
CA PRO A 11 -11.92 -8.69 -9.86
C PRO A 11 -11.10 -9.02 -8.60
N TRP A 12 -11.74 -9.64 -7.61
CA TRP A 12 -11.06 -10.11 -6.40
C TRP A 12 -10.95 -11.65 -6.43
N PRO A 13 -9.74 -12.24 -6.39
CA PRO A 13 -8.44 -11.55 -6.31
C PRO A 13 -8.05 -10.84 -7.61
N PRO A 14 -7.14 -9.84 -7.58
CA PRO A 14 -6.68 -9.14 -8.77
C PRO A 14 -6.12 -10.09 -9.83
N THR A 15 -6.44 -9.87 -11.10
CA THR A 15 -5.94 -10.69 -12.21
C THR A 15 -4.82 -10.02 -13.00
N ASP A 16 -4.69 -8.69 -12.91
CA ASP A 16 -3.55 -7.98 -13.49
C ASP A 16 -2.25 -8.35 -12.75
N PRO A 17 -1.20 -8.81 -13.47
CA PRO A 17 0.03 -9.29 -12.83
C PRO A 17 0.75 -8.22 -11.99
N PHE A 18 0.69 -6.95 -12.38
CA PHE A 18 1.35 -5.88 -11.63
C PHE A 18 0.60 -5.58 -10.33
N VAL A 19 -0.73 -5.48 -10.39
CA VAL A 19 -1.58 -5.28 -9.21
C VAL A 19 -1.53 -6.49 -8.27
N TYR A 20 -1.47 -7.70 -8.81
CA TYR A 20 -1.37 -8.94 -8.02
C TYR A 20 -0.13 -8.97 -7.11
N ARG A 21 1.00 -8.36 -7.52
CA ARG A 21 2.21 -8.27 -6.68
C ARG A 21 1.97 -7.47 -5.39
N PHE A 22 1.15 -6.43 -5.43
CA PHE A 22 0.77 -5.71 -4.19
C PHE A 22 -0.10 -6.56 -3.29
N TYR A 23 -1.01 -7.34 -3.88
CA TYR A 23 -1.82 -8.30 -3.14
C TYR A 23 -0.94 -9.34 -2.43
N GLU A 24 0.07 -9.90 -3.11
CA GLU A 24 1.05 -10.81 -2.51
C GLU A 24 1.88 -10.14 -1.41
N VAL A 25 2.32 -8.89 -1.58
CA VAL A 25 3.04 -8.15 -0.52
C VAL A 25 2.19 -8.03 0.75
N VAL A 26 0.91 -7.70 0.61
CA VAL A 26 -0.01 -7.63 1.76
C VAL A 26 -0.23 -9.01 2.39
N MET A 27 -0.38 -10.06 1.59
CA MET A 27 -0.54 -11.42 2.11
C MET A 27 0.70 -11.94 2.85
N LEU A 28 1.89 -11.65 2.33
CA LEU A 28 3.16 -12.15 2.89
C LEU A 28 3.65 -11.32 4.07
N TYR A 29 3.60 -9.99 3.95
CA TYR A 29 4.20 -9.07 4.93
C TYR A 29 3.18 -8.35 5.81
N GLY A 30 1.89 -8.39 5.47
CA GLY A 30 0.84 -7.68 6.20
C GLY A 30 0.82 -7.95 7.71
N PRO A 31 0.90 -9.21 8.18
CA PRO A 31 0.97 -9.51 9.60
C PRO A 31 2.17 -8.86 10.30
N VAL A 32 3.37 -8.99 9.72
CA VAL A 32 4.60 -8.43 10.29
C VAL A 32 4.58 -6.90 10.29
N ILE A 33 4.11 -6.28 9.19
CA ILE A 33 3.96 -4.83 9.10
C ILE A 33 2.98 -4.32 10.16
N LYS A 34 1.86 -5.03 10.37
CA LYS A 34 0.88 -4.69 11.41
C LYS A 34 1.52 -4.74 12.80
N ASP A 35 2.23 -5.80 13.12
CA ASP A 35 2.85 -5.97 14.44
C ASP A 35 3.86 -4.84 14.71
N VAL A 36 4.76 -4.56 13.76
CA VAL A 36 5.71 -3.43 13.86
C VAL A 36 4.99 -2.09 13.99
N ALA A 37 3.93 -1.85 13.22
CA ALA A 37 3.16 -0.61 13.32
C ALA A 37 2.47 -0.48 14.70
N HIS A 38 1.97 -1.57 15.27
CA HIS A 38 1.34 -1.58 16.59
C HIS A 38 2.36 -1.38 17.71
N GLU A 39 3.59 -1.87 17.57
CA GLU A 39 4.70 -1.54 18.47
C GLU A 39 5.08 -0.06 18.42
N MET A 40 5.10 0.54 17.23
CA MET A 40 5.54 1.93 17.04
C MET A 40 4.45 2.97 17.38
N PHE A 41 3.20 2.70 17.03
CA PHE A 41 2.12 3.69 17.08
C PHE A 41 0.97 3.31 18.02
N GLY A 42 1.02 2.12 18.63
CA GLY A 42 -0.07 1.58 19.45
C GLY A 42 -1.25 1.06 18.62
N ASP A 43 -2.39 0.81 19.28
CA ASP A 43 -3.57 0.24 18.63
C ASP A 43 -4.27 1.26 17.72
N GLY A 44 -4.43 0.90 16.45
CA GLY A 44 -4.94 1.78 15.41
C GLY A 44 -4.67 1.26 14.00
N ILE A 45 -4.90 2.13 13.01
CA ILE A 45 -4.66 1.86 11.58
C ILE A 45 -4.05 3.05 10.86
N MET A 46 -3.34 2.76 9.77
CA MET A 46 -2.98 3.77 8.77
C MET A 46 -4.20 4.06 7.89
N SER A 47 -4.56 5.34 7.75
CA SER A 47 -5.63 5.75 6.83
C SER A 47 -5.21 5.53 5.38
N ALA A 48 -6.11 4.96 4.57
CA ALA A 48 -6.00 4.93 3.11
C ALA A 48 -6.76 6.10 2.43
N ILE A 49 -7.48 6.93 3.20
CA ILE A 49 -8.23 8.10 2.73
C ILE A 49 -7.40 9.37 2.91
N ASP A 50 -6.88 9.58 4.12
CA ASP A 50 -5.94 10.66 4.45
C ASP A 50 -4.52 10.12 4.26
N MET A 51 -4.18 9.90 2.99
CA MET A 51 -2.94 9.26 2.56
C MET A 51 -2.36 9.96 1.32
N LYS A 52 -1.04 10.03 1.25
CA LYS A 52 -0.28 10.34 0.04
C LYS A 52 0.44 9.07 -0.44
N LEU A 53 0.35 8.81 -1.73
CA LEU A 53 1.10 7.76 -2.42
C LEU A 53 2.05 8.43 -3.41
N ASP A 54 3.33 8.09 -3.32
CA ASP A 54 4.36 8.52 -4.25
C ASP A 54 5.02 7.30 -4.89
N LEU A 55 5.24 7.36 -6.20
CA LEU A 55 5.89 6.32 -6.98
C LEU A 55 7.05 6.94 -7.76
N LYS A 56 8.25 6.45 -7.49
CA LYS A 56 9.47 6.88 -8.16
C LYS A 56 10.16 5.71 -8.84
N LYS A 57 10.78 6.00 -9.97
CA LYS A 57 11.78 5.12 -10.58
C LYS A 57 13.12 5.47 -9.96
N VAL A 58 13.79 4.46 -9.40
CA VAL A 58 15.14 4.59 -8.84
C VAL A 58 16.06 3.57 -9.49
N GLU A 59 17.37 3.80 -9.45
CA GLU A 59 18.37 2.85 -9.91
C GLU A 59 19.15 2.35 -8.70
N GLU A 60 19.20 1.02 -8.52
CA GLU A 60 19.90 0.38 -7.41
C GLU A 60 20.64 -0.85 -7.95
N HIS A 61 21.95 -0.93 -7.69
CA HIS A 61 22.83 -2.00 -8.18
C HIS A 61 22.75 -2.25 -9.70
N GLY A 62 22.58 -1.19 -10.50
CA GLY A 62 22.48 -1.27 -11.95
C GLY A 62 21.15 -1.80 -12.48
N ALA A 63 20.13 -1.91 -11.62
CA ALA A 63 18.77 -2.29 -12.01
C ALA A 63 17.79 -1.16 -11.73
N GLU A 64 16.82 -0.98 -12.64
CA GLU A 64 15.71 -0.07 -12.43
C GLU A 64 14.73 -0.67 -11.41
N ARG A 65 14.32 0.13 -10.43
CA ARG A 65 13.38 -0.28 -9.38
C ARG A 65 12.25 0.73 -9.23
N ALA A 66 11.10 0.22 -8.81
CA ALA A 66 9.94 1.03 -8.46
C ALA A 66 9.92 1.21 -6.94
N GLU A 67 10.15 2.44 -6.48
CA GLU A 67 10.04 2.82 -5.07
C GLU A 67 8.65 3.37 -4.80
N PHE A 68 7.96 2.76 -3.84
CA PHE A 68 6.65 3.20 -3.37
C PHE A 68 6.77 3.77 -1.96
N THR A 69 6.22 4.97 -1.75
CA THR A 69 6.06 5.55 -0.43
C THR A 69 4.59 5.74 -0.12
N PHE A 70 4.11 5.11 0.95
CA PHE A 70 2.78 5.31 1.50
C PHE A 70 2.89 6.14 2.78
N ASN A 71 2.35 7.35 2.75
CA ASN A 71 2.30 8.24 3.91
C ASN A 71 0.84 8.45 4.29
N GLY A 72 0.34 7.60 5.19
CA GLY A 72 -1.01 7.66 5.70
C GLY A 72 -1.06 8.16 7.14
N LYS A 73 -2.07 8.98 7.46
CA LYS A 73 -2.32 9.41 8.83
C LYS A 73 -2.64 8.22 9.73
N TRP A 74 -1.98 8.11 10.88
CA TRP A 74 -2.33 7.12 11.89
C TRP A 74 -3.61 7.50 12.63
N LEU A 75 -4.53 6.54 12.75
CA LEU A 75 -5.83 6.69 13.39
C LEU A 75 -5.88 5.75 14.61
N PRO A 76 -5.63 6.25 15.84
CA PRO A 76 -5.71 5.44 17.04
C PRO A 76 -7.17 5.06 17.32
N TYR A 77 -7.39 3.82 17.76
CA TYR A 77 -8.73 3.41 18.17
C TYR A 77 -9.13 4.03 19.51
N ARG A 78 -10.38 4.48 19.60
CA ARG A 78 -10.93 4.98 20.87
C ARG A 78 -11.41 3.81 21.70
N ARG A 79 -10.99 3.76 22.96
CA ARG A 79 -11.62 2.93 23.99
C ARG A 79 -12.89 3.67 24.43
N PHE A 80 -14.04 3.04 24.20
CA PHE A 80 -15.36 3.54 24.61
C PHE A 80 -15.67 3.11 26.05
#